data_AF-A0A922YW18-F1
#
_entry.id   AF-A0A922YW18-F1
#
_cell.length_a   1.000
_cell.length_b   1.000
_cell.length_c   1.000
_cell.angle_alpha   90.00
_cell.angle_beta   90.00
_cell.angle_gamma   90.00
#
_symmetry.space_group_name_H-M   'P 1'
#
loop_
_entity.id
_entity.type
_entity.pdbx_description
1 polymer ?
#
loop_
_entity_poly.entity_id
_entity_poly.type
_entity_poly.pdbx_seq_one_letter_code
_entity_poly.pdbx_strand_id
1 'polypeptide(L)'
;MALKTPQDTLTLDPVAMNVVNRVAAGSQLGGELRFDGGLLVQGDLSGLLQVNGNLIVWTGGVVRGRIRVTGDLYLFGRLGSPDAGPNATTLECQGMAYVANSGISTGTLMARRLQLYEG
;
A
#
# COMPACT_ATOMS: atom_id res chain seq x y z
N MET A 1 -31.08 15.62 11.98
CA MET A 1 -29.78 16.26 12.22
C MET A 1 -28.73 15.29 11.70
N ALA A 2 -28.06 15.59 10.59
CA ALA A 2 -27.02 14.71 10.06
C ALA A 2 -25.81 14.80 11.01
N LEU A 3 -25.54 13.73 11.75
CA LEU A 3 -24.31 13.58 12.52
C LEU A 3 -23.16 13.56 11.51
N LYS A 4 -22.41 14.67 11.42
CA LYS A 4 -21.10 14.65 10.76
C LYS A 4 -20.20 13.78 11.62
N THR A 5 -20.01 12.53 11.23
CA THR A 5 -18.94 11.69 11.75
C THR A 5 -17.61 12.45 11.55
N PRO A 6 -16.74 12.50 12.57
CA PRO A 6 -15.41 13.07 12.40
C PRO A 6 -14.72 12.35 11.24
N GLN A 7 -14.32 13.11 10.21
CA GLN A 7 -13.50 12.56 9.14
C GLN A 7 -12.08 12.41 9.65
N ASP A 8 -11.65 11.19 9.93
CA ASP A 8 -10.26 10.90 10.26
C ASP A 8 -9.39 11.24 9.03
N THR A 9 -8.61 12.32 9.15
CA THR A 9 -7.80 12.85 8.05
C THR A 9 -6.38 12.32 8.15
N LEU A 10 -5.94 11.59 7.12
CA LEU A 10 -4.56 11.12 6.98
C LEU A 10 -3.79 12.09 6.07
N THR A 11 -2.80 12.80 6.62
CA THR A 11 -1.93 13.70 5.86
C THR A 11 -0.62 12.98 5.52
N LEU A 12 -0.25 12.96 4.23
CA LEU A 12 0.99 12.37 3.77
C LEU A 12 1.92 13.47 3.23
N ASP A 13 3.14 13.51 3.76
CA ASP A 13 4.22 14.34 3.25
C ASP A 13 5.28 13.42 2.62
N PRO A 14 5.32 13.30 1.29
CA PRO A 14 6.26 12.42 0.60
C PRO A 14 7.73 12.71 0.90
N VAL A 15 8.07 13.98 1.20
CA VAL A 15 9.46 14.37 1.51
C VAL A 15 9.83 13.88 2.90
N ALA A 16 9.00 14.17 3.89
CA ALA A 16 9.22 13.69 5.26
C ALA A 16 9.19 12.15 5.35
N MET A 17 8.42 11.51 4.48
CA MET A 17 8.30 10.05 4.38
C MET A 17 9.40 9.38 3.54
N ASN A 18 10.37 10.16 3.03
CA ASN A 18 11.47 9.71 2.18
C ASN A 18 11.01 8.93 0.93
N VAL A 19 9.92 9.37 0.29
CA VAL A 19 9.39 8.74 -0.93
C VAL A 19 10.16 9.22 -2.14
N VAL A 20 11.12 8.41 -2.58
CA VAL A 20 12.03 8.71 -3.70
C VAL A 20 11.78 7.83 -4.92
N ASN A 21 10.96 6.79 -4.78
CA ASN A 21 10.57 5.89 -5.86
C ASN A 21 9.11 6.08 -6.25
N ARG A 22 8.82 5.96 -7.56
CA ARG A 22 7.46 6.08 -8.08
C ARG A 22 7.19 5.07 -9.21
N VAL A 23 6.09 4.33 -9.06
CA VAL A 23 5.44 3.61 -10.16
C VAL A 23 4.26 4.45 -10.64
N ALA A 24 4.43 5.14 -11.76
CA ALA A 24 3.45 6.08 -12.27
C ALA A 24 2.18 5.38 -12.80
N ALA A 25 1.07 6.10 -12.84
CA ALA A 25 -0.16 5.63 -13.47
C ALA A 25 0.10 5.21 -14.93
N GLY A 26 -0.53 4.11 -15.36
CA GLY A 26 -0.32 3.52 -16.68
C GLY A 26 0.98 2.71 -16.84
N SER A 27 1.88 2.73 -15.85
CA SER A 27 3.08 1.88 -15.85
C SER A 27 2.76 0.49 -15.31
N GLN A 28 3.44 -0.52 -15.85
CA GLN A 28 3.41 -1.90 -15.36
C GLN A 28 4.83 -2.38 -15.08
N LEU A 29 5.10 -2.75 -13.84
CA LEU A 29 6.39 -3.30 -13.43
C LEU A 29 6.18 -4.69 -12.81
N GLY A 30 7.05 -5.62 -13.19
CA GLY A 30 6.96 -7.02 -12.78
C GLY A 30 8.34 -7.62 -12.55
N GLY A 31 8.46 -8.48 -11.53
CA GLY A 31 9.66 -9.29 -11.30
C GLY A 31 10.13 -9.28 -9.84
N GLU A 32 11.44 -9.48 -9.66
CA GLU A 32 12.09 -9.28 -8.37
C GLU A 32 12.60 -7.83 -8.30
N LEU A 33 11.98 -7.02 -7.46
CA LEU A 33 12.20 -5.57 -7.42
C LEU A 33 12.56 -5.12 -6.01
N ARG A 34 13.59 -4.28 -5.91
CA ARG A 34 14.05 -3.67 -4.68
C ARG A 34 14.02 -2.15 -4.82
N PHE A 35 13.41 -1.50 -3.84
CA PHE A 35 13.34 -0.04 -3.74
C PHE A 35 14.00 0.39 -2.44
N ASP A 36 15.03 1.22 -2.54
CA ASP A 36 15.65 1.86 -1.38
C ASP A 36 14.96 3.22 -1.12
N GLY A 37 14.51 3.44 0.11
CA GLY A 37 13.61 4.54 0.44
C GLY A 37 12.14 4.21 0.19
N GLY A 38 11.28 5.21 0.35
CA GLY A 38 9.84 5.07 0.18
C GLY A 38 9.42 4.93 -1.28
N LEU A 39 8.28 4.29 -1.49
CA LEU A 39 7.69 3.99 -2.80
C LEU A 39 6.24 4.46 -2.87
N LEU A 40 5.94 5.28 -3.89
CA LEU A 40 4.58 5.63 -4.28
C LEU A 40 4.14 4.79 -5.49
N VAL A 41 3.04 4.05 -5.35
CA VAL A 41 2.46 3.23 -6.42
C VAL A 41 1.14 3.83 -6.87
N GLN A 42 1.09 4.23 -8.14
CA GLN A 42 -0.12 4.71 -8.85
C GLN A 42 -0.44 3.85 -10.08
N GLY A 43 0.49 3.00 -10.51
CA GLY A 43 0.32 2.03 -11.60
C GLY A 43 0.21 0.59 -11.10
N ASP A 44 0.64 -0.35 -11.93
CA ASP A 44 0.59 -1.78 -11.65
C ASP A 44 1.97 -2.30 -11.25
N LEU A 45 2.06 -2.96 -10.10
CA LEU A 45 3.29 -3.51 -9.56
C LEU A 45 3.07 -4.96 -9.12
N SER A 46 3.89 -5.89 -9.60
CA SER A 46 3.75 -7.31 -9.29
C SER A 46 5.07 -8.05 -9.11
N GLY A 47 5.06 -9.09 -8.27
CA GLY A 47 6.19 -10.02 -8.15
C GLY A 47 6.73 -10.16 -6.72
N LEU A 48 8.05 -10.29 -6.58
CA LEU A 48 8.74 -10.33 -5.30
C LEU A 48 9.32 -8.94 -5.02
N LEU A 49 8.73 -8.23 -4.05
CA LEU A 49 8.97 -6.81 -3.84
C LEU A 49 9.58 -6.58 -2.46
N GLN A 50 10.66 -5.82 -2.41
CA GLN A 50 11.25 -5.31 -1.18
C GLN A 50 11.31 -3.78 -1.20
N VAL A 51 10.63 -3.15 -0.24
CA VAL A 51 10.64 -1.71 -0.04
C VAL A 51 11.35 -1.40 1.28
N ASN A 52 12.55 -0.82 1.19
CA ASN A 52 13.35 -0.40 2.34
C ASN A 52 12.95 1.03 2.77
N GLY A 53 11.67 1.19 3.10
CA GLY A 53 11.04 2.47 3.43
C GLY A 53 9.53 2.33 3.53
N ASN A 54 8.82 3.45 3.40
CA ASN A 54 7.35 3.49 3.42
C ASN A 54 6.76 3.07 2.06
N LEU A 55 5.66 2.33 2.07
CA LEU A 55 4.91 2.00 0.86
C LEU A 55 3.57 2.73 0.85
N ILE A 56 3.34 3.54 -0.19
CA ILE A 56 2.06 4.19 -0.43
C ILE A 56 1.42 3.58 -1.68
N VAL A 57 0.34 2.82 -1.51
CA VAL A 57 -0.48 2.33 -2.61
C VAL A 57 -1.60 3.34 -2.82
N TRP A 58 -1.40 4.25 -3.76
CA TRP A 58 -2.33 5.34 -4.04
C TRP A 58 -3.60 4.84 -4.75
N THR A 59 -4.65 5.66 -4.76
CA THR A 59 -5.85 5.41 -5.55
C THR A 59 -5.50 5.15 -7.01
N GLY A 60 -5.99 4.04 -7.57
CA GLY A 60 -5.68 3.55 -8.92
C GLY A 60 -4.44 2.64 -8.98
N GLY A 61 -3.58 2.64 -7.96
CA GLY A 61 -2.44 1.75 -7.84
C GLY A 61 -2.84 0.33 -7.42
N VAL A 62 -2.18 -0.68 -8.00
CA VAL A 62 -2.41 -2.09 -7.69
C VAL A 62 -1.07 -2.77 -7.40
N VAL A 63 -0.98 -3.46 -6.28
CA VAL A 63 0.19 -4.23 -5.87
C VAL A 63 -0.16 -5.70 -5.69
N ARG A 64 0.63 -6.62 -6.28
CA ARG A 64 0.42 -8.08 -6.22
C ARG A 64 1.72 -8.84 -5.95
N GLY A 65 1.59 -10.05 -5.40
CA GLY A 65 2.70 -10.98 -5.18
C GLY A 65 3.20 -11.01 -3.73
N ARG A 66 4.50 -11.13 -3.50
CA ARG A 66 5.10 -11.21 -2.16
C ARG A 66 5.83 -9.91 -1.86
N ILE A 67 5.35 -9.15 -0.88
CA ILE A 67 5.81 -7.80 -0.58
C ILE A 67 6.35 -7.73 0.84
N ARG A 68 7.54 -7.16 1.00
CA ARG A 68 8.13 -6.81 2.29
C ARG A 68 8.36 -5.31 2.36
N VAL A 69 7.86 -4.69 3.42
CA VAL A 69 7.98 -3.26 3.69
C VAL A 69 8.63 -3.09 5.06
N THR A 70 9.77 -2.39 5.10
CA THR A 70 10.47 -2.14 6.37
C THR A 70 9.88 -0.95 7.14
N GLY A 71 9.24 -0.01 6.44
CA GLY A 71 8.53 1.12 7.02
C GLY A 71 7.02 0.87 7.16
N ASP A 72 6.26 1.95 7.03
CA ASP A 72 4.80 1.94 7.13
C ASP A 72 4.14 1.66 5.77
N LEU A 73 2.91 1.12 5.82
CA LEU A 73 2.05 0.93 4.67
C LEU A 73 0.88 1.91 4.72
N TYR A 74 0.61 2.58 3.60
CA TYR A 74 -0.57 3.41 3.39
C TYR A 74 -1.36 2.89 2.19
N LEU A 75 -2.52 2.31 2.43
CA LEU A 75 -3.33 1.64 1.42
C LEU A 75 -4.59 2.46 1.09
N PHE A 76 -4.57 3.10 -0.07
CA PHE A 76 -5.71 3.82 -0.67
C PHE A 76 -6.21 3.14 -1.94
N GLY A 77 -5.32 2.43 -2.65
CA GLY A 77 -5.62 1.63 -3.84
C GLY A 77 -5.89 0.16 -3.49
N ARG A 78 -5.27 -0.76 -4.22
CA ARG A 78 -5.53 -2.20 -4.08
C ARG A 78 -4.27 -3.02 -3.79
N LEU A 79 -4.41 -3.92 -2.83
CA LEU A 79 -3.50 -5.02 -2.57
C LEU A 79 -4.18 -6.35 -2.98
N GLY A 80 -3.59 -7.05 -3.94
CA GLY A 80 -4.12 -8.30 -4.48
C GLY A 80 -5.02 -8.13 -5.72
N SER A 81 -5.68 -9.22 -6.11
CA SER A 81 -6.60 -9.27 -7.25
C SER A 81 -7.97 -9.83 -6.83
N PRO A 82 -9.08 -9.40 -7.48
CA PRO A 82 -10.43 -9.85 -7.11
C PRO A 82 -10.62 -11.37 -7.18
N ASP A 83 -10.04 -12.01 -8.20
CA ASP A 83 -10.25 -13.44 -8.49
C ASP A 83 -9.15 -14.34 -7.91
N ALA A 84 -8.23 -13.78 -7.13
CA ALA A 84 -7.07 -14.49 -6.60
C ALA A 84 -7.31 -14.90 -5.14
N GLY A 85 -6.86 -16.10 -4.77
CA GLY A 85 -6.93 -16.57 -3.38
C GLY A 85 -6.10 -15.70 -2.42
N PRO A 86 -6.36 -15.79 -1.10
CA PRO A 86 -5.73 -14.91 -0.09
C PRO A 86 -4.21 -15.03 0.01
N ASN A 87 -3.64 -16.15 -0.47
CA ASN A 87 -2.20 -16.41 -0.49
C ASN A 87 -1.52 -15.98 -1.79
N ALA A 88 -2.28 -15.53 -2.80
CA ALA A 88 -1.72 -15.06 -4.06
C ALA A 88 -1.04 -13.70 -3.91
N THR A 89 -1.42 -12.91 -2.90
CA THR A 89 -0.72 -11.69 -2.52
C THR A 89 -0.54 -11.66 -1.01
N THR A 90 0.70 -11.50 -0.57
CA THR A 90 1.07 -11.43 0.85
C THR A 90 1.94 -10.20 1.07
N LEU A 91 1.56 -9.33 1.99
CA LEU A 91 2.35 -8.17 2.38
C LEU A 91 2.74 -8.25 3.84
N GLU A 92 4.04 -8.22 4.11
CA GLU A 92 4.64 -8.12 5.44
C GLU A 92 5.14 -6.69 5.67
N CYS A 93 4.47 -5.95 6.55
CA CYS A 93 4.82 -4.60 6.96
C CYS A 93 5.43 -4.63 8.37
N GLN A 94 6.64 -4.10 8.53
CA GLN A 94 7.30 -4.03 9.83
C GLN A 94 6.83 -2.83 10.67
N GLY A 95 6.35 -1.78 10.02
CA GLY A 95 5.77 -0.60 10.66
C GLY A 95 4.27 -0.74 10.92
N MET A 96 3.56 0.38 10.76
CA MET A 96 2.12 0.49 10.87
C MET A 96 1.46 0.38 9.49
N ALA A 97 0.34 -0.33 9.41
CA ALA A 97 -0.51 -0.34 8.23
C ALA A 97 -1.73 0.56 8.44
N TYR A 98 -1.89 1.55 7.58
CA TYR A 98 -3.04 2.43 7.50
C TYR A 98 -3.85 2.04 6.27
N VAL A 99 -5.10 1.60 6.46
CA VAL A 99 -6.02 1.24 5.38
C VAL A 99 -7.13 2.28 5.34
N ALA A 100 -7.13 3.08 4.28
CA ALA A 100 -8.19 4.05 4.03
C ALA A 100 -9.51 3.35 3.70
N ASN A 101 -10.63 4.06 3.81
CA ASN A 101 -11.95 3.55 3.42
C ASN A 101 -12.03 3.08 1.95
N SER A 102 -11.19 3.65 1.06
CA SER A 102 -11.06 3.27 -0.34
C SER A 102 -10.09 2.10 -0.57
N GLY A 103 -9.30 1.75 0.45
CA GLY A 103 -8.28 0.72 0.38
C GLY A 103 -8.91 -0.67 0.29
N ILE A 104 -8.49 -1.46 -0.70
CA ILE A 104 -8.99 -2.82 -0.91
C ILE A 104 -7.83 -3.80 -0.72
N SER A 105 -7.99 -4.77 0.17
CA SER A 105 -7.08 -5.92 0.28
C SER A 105 -7.84 -7.21 0.05
N THR A 106 -7.49 -7.96 -1.00
CA THR A 106 -7.97 -9.34 -1.21
C THR A 106 -6.90 -10.38 -0.86
N GLY A 107 -5.68 -9.92 -0.54
CA GLY A 107 -4.58 -10.75 -0.08
C GLY A 107 -4.42 -10.75 1.45
N THR A 108 -3.34 -11.38 1.90
CA THR A 108 -2.94 -11.41 3.30
C THR A 108 -2.07 -10.20 3.64
N LEU A 109 -2.52 -9.37 4.59
CA LEU A 109 -1.78 -8.23 5.12
C LEU A 109 -1.33 -8.52 6.55
N MET A 110 -0.03 -8.59 6.78
CA MET A 110 0.59 -8.76 8.09
C MET A 110 1.29 -7.46 8.48
N ALA A 111 0.92 -6.89 9.62
CA ALA A 111 1.55 -5.68 10.16
C ALA A 111 1.65 -5.76 11.68
N ARG A 112 2.62 -5.04 12.28
CA ARG A 112 2.72 -4.95 13.74
C ARG A 112 1.52 -4.24 14.35
N ARG A 113 1.02 -3.22 13.65
CA ARG A 113 -0.16 -2.43 14.01
C ARG A 113 -0.96 -2.15 12.76
N LEU A 114 -2.28 -2.17 12.91
CA LEU A 114 -3.23 -1.92 11.83
C LEU A 114 -4.22 -0.85 12.30
N GLN A 115 -4.41 0.18 11.48
CA GLN A 115 -5.46 1.18 11.65
C GLN A 115 -6.33 1.21 10.40
N LEU A 116 -7.62 0.98 10.60
CA LEU A 116 -8.64 1.05 9.58
C LEU A 116 -9.37 2.38 9.72
N TYR A 117 -9.51 3.11 8.63
CA TYR A 117 -10.28 4.35 8.58
C TYR A 117 -11.65 4.05 8.00
N GLU A 118 -12.71 4.36 8.76
CA GLU A 118 -14.08 4.17 8.29
C GLU A 118 -14.51 5.29 7.33
N GLY A 119 -15.40 4.91 6.40
CA GLY A 119 -16.12 5.78 5.48
C GLY A 119 -17.58 5.38 5.45
#